data_AF-A0A6J0NPZ5-F1
#
_entry.id   AF-A0A6J0NPZ5-F1
#
_cell.length_a   1.000
_cell.length_b   1.000
_cell.length_c   1.000
_cell.angle_alpha   90.00
_cell.angle_beta   90.00
_cell.angle_gamma   90.00
#
_symmetry.space_group_name_H-M   'P 1'
#
loop_
_entity.id
_entity.type
_entity.pdbx_description
1 polymer ?
#
loop_
_entity_poly.entity_id
_entity_poly.type
_entity_poly.pdbx_seq_one_letter_code
_entity_poly.pdbx_strand_id
1 'polypeptide(L)'
;MSHWRHKVWRQLSSFHGASYSTRPSRINKTMLNDLRRIRPMIQRRIQNRAKEYPIQEIVPVAKDILKARQNLLTDVTVLLKTFPVLRCKFCSEVFVGKEGHLIQTCRSYIRRGNNRLHEWVPGSVNDVLVPVESFHLHNMSQGVIRHQQRFDYDRVPAILELCCQAGAIHPEEILEYAKVHDNPQISDEDIRSIPTEDLKYVGANALTAWEEVRAGVKKLLLVYPSKVCKRCKEVHVGPSGHKARLCGVFKYESYQGTHYWEKAGVNDLVPEKVVWHRRPQDPVVLVNEGRNYYGHAPAVVSLCSHAGALVSNTRYACEMKPQGLSYPLNNSIPNHET
;
A
#
# COMPACT_ATOMS: atom_id res chain seq x y z
N MET A 1 -11.50 37.21 19.85
CA MET A 1 -10.06 37.40 20.17
C MET A 1 -9.26 36.26 19.55
N SER A 2 -9.08 36.38 18.24
CA SER A 2 -8.73 35.30 17.32
C SER A 2 -7.68 35.84 16.36
N HIS A 3 -6.39 35.89 16.75
CA HIS A 3 -5.33 36.35 15.85
C HIS A 3 -3.89 35.95 16.27
N TRP A 4 -3.68 34.71 16.74
CA TRP A 4 -2.32 34.24 17.14
C TRP A 4 -1.86 32.91 16.51
N ARG A 5 -2.37 32.54 15.32
CA ARG A 5 -1.93 31.32 14.61
C ARG A 5 -1.34 31.50 13.21
N HIS A 6 -1.09 32.73 12.74
CA HIS A 6 -0.68 32.95 11.34
C HIS A 6 0.74 33.51 11.08
N LYS A 7 1.62 33.67 12.09
CA LYS A 7 2.91 34.37 11.90
C LYS A 7 4.19 33.53 11.87
N VAL A 8 4.10 32.20 11.78
CA VAL A 8 5.30 31.31 11.67
C VAL A 8 5.45 30.66 10.29
N TRP A 9 4.51 30.85 9.36
CA TRP A 9 4.45 30.13 8.08
C TRP A 9 4.87 30.92 6.82
N ARG A 10 5.54 32.08 6.94
CA ARG A 10 5.99 32.88 5.78
C ARG A 10 7.50 33.04 5.61
N GLN A 11 8.32 32.17 6.19
CA GLN A 11 9.80 32.29 6.05
C GLN A 11 10.49 30.98 5.63
N LEU A 12 9.81 30.15 4.84
CA LEU A 12 10.39 28.94 4.22
C LEU A 12 10.17 28.85 2.70
N SER A 13 9.67 29.91 2.07
CA SER A 13 9.46 29.99 0.62
C SER A 13 10.39 31.04 0.02
N SER A 14 11.70 30.79 0.07
CA SER A 14 12.70 31.50 -0.73
C SER A 14 14.08 30.89 -0.51
N PHE A 15 14.34 29.70 -1.06
CA PHE A 15 15.70 29.27 -1.33
C PHE A 15 15.71 28.56 -2.69
N HIS A 16 15.65 29.37 -3.74
CA HIS A 16 16.13 28.99 -5.06
C HIS A 16 17.66 28.92 -5.01
N GLY A 17 18.23 27.85 -5.58
CA GLY A 17 19.61 27.77 -6.05
C GLY A 17 20.72 28.11 -5.05
N ALA A 18 21.18 27.12 -4.28
CA ALA A 18 22.47 27.22 -3.59
C ALA A 18 23.40 26.10 -4.10
N SER A 19 24.45 26.49 -4.81
CA SER A 19 25.60 25.63 -5.09
C SER A 19 26.25 25.24 -3.77
N TYR A 20 26.28 23.95 -3.42
CA TYR A 20 26.82 23.51 -2.14
C TYR A 20 28.34 23.38 -2.20
N SER A 21 29.00 24.40 -1.66
CA SER A 21 30.37 24.33 -1.14
C SER A 21 30.47 23.26 -0.05
N THR A 22 31.49 22.42 -0.12
CA THR A 22 31.77 21.27 0.76
C THR A 22 32.33 21.64 2.14
N ARG A 23 32.15 22.87 2.63
CA ARG A 23 32.56 23.28 3.98
C ARG A 23 31.34 23.50 4.89
N PRO A 24 31.23 22.81 6.04
CA PRO A 24 30.12 23.03 6.97
C PRO A 24 30.24 24.42 7.59
N SER A 25 29.26 25.29 7.32
CA SER A 25 29.14 26.61 7.96
C SER A 25 29.05 26.47 9.49
N ARG A 26 29.47 27.50 10.25
CA ARG A 26 29.38 27.53 11.73
C ARG A 26 27.96 27.22 12.24
N ILE A 27 26.93 27.67 11.51
CA ILE A 27 25.51 27.45 11.82
C ILE A 27 25.13 25.96 11.75
N ASN A 28 25.67 25.22 10.78
CA ASN A 28 25.44 23.78 10.68
C ASN A 28 26.20 23.00 11.78
N LYS A 29 27.37 23.50 12.23
CA LYS A 29 28.12 22.87 13.34
C LYS A 29 27.42 23.02 14.70
N THR A 30 26.83 24.18 15.00
CA THR A 30 26.08 24.40 16.25
C THR A 30 24.84 23.52 16.30
N MET A 31 24.02 23.50 15.24
CA MET A 31 22.85 22.60 15.17
C MET A 31 23.23 21.11 15.29
N LEU A 32 24.35 20.70 14.69
CA LEU A 32 24.83 19.31 14.79
C LEU A 32 25.30 18.95 16.21
N ASN A 33 25.91 19.90 16.92
CA ASN A 33 26.29 19.74 18.32
C ASN A 33 25.07 19.69 19.26
N ASP A 34 24.05 20.52 19.01
CA ASP A 34 22.78 20.46 19.75
C ASP A 34 22.08 19.11 19.57
N LEU A 35 22.05 18.58 18.35
CA LEU A 35 21.53 17.24 18.07
C LEU A 35 22.33 16.15 18.79
N ARG A 36 23.67 16.26 18.86
CA ARG A 36 24.50 15.32 19.64
C ARG A 36 24.17 15.36 21.13
N ARG A 37 23.88 16.55 21.68
CA ARG A 37 23.49 16.74 23.09
C ARG A 37 22.10 16.18 23.40
N ILE A 38 21.16 16.32 22.47
CA ILE A 38 19.76 15.89 22.64
C ILE A 38 19.58 14.38 22.35
N ARG A 39 20.43 13.79 21.50
CA ARG A 39 20.31 12.39 21.07
C ARG A 39 20.23 11.37 22.21
N PRO A 40 21.07 11.44 23.27
CA PRO A 40 20.95 10.52 24.41
C PRO A 40 19.58 10.64 25.10
N MET A 41 19.06 11.86 25.25
CA MET A 41 17.74 12.09 25.85
C MET A 41 16.62 11.49 24.98
N ILE A 42 16.68 11.63 23.65
CA ILE A 42 15.71 11.02 22.73
C ILE A 42 15.76 9.49 22.83
N GLN A 43 16.95 8.90 22.79
CA GLN A 43 17.10 7.45 22.92
C GLN A 43 16.55 6.94 24.24
N ARG A 44 16.82 7.63 25.35
CA ARG A 44 16.27 7.31 26.66
C ARG A 44 14.74 7.40 26.70
N ARG A 45 14.14 8.41 26.05
CA ARG A 45 12.67 8.53 25.93
C ARG A 45 12.06 7.43 25.08
N ILE A 46 12.75 6.96 24.04
CA ILE A 46 12.29 5.82 23.22
C ILE A 46 12.36 4.54 24.05
N GLN A 47 13.48 4.27 24.72
CA GLN A 47 13.65 3.11 25.59
C GLN A 47 12.66 3.09 26.75
N ASN A 48 12.37 4.24 27.36
CA ASN A 48 11.39 4.32 28.44
C ASN A 48 9.97 3.99 27.94
N ARG A 49 9.54 4.57 26.82
CA ARG A 49 8.26 4.20 26.19
C ARG A 49 8.22 2.74 25.77
N ALA A 50 9.37 2.18 25.36
CA ALA A 50 9.45 0.80 24.93
C ALA A 50 9.09 -0.20 26.04
N LYS A 51 9.26 0.19 27.32
CA LYS A 51 8.91 -0.65 28.47
C LYS A 51 7.40 -0.82 28.66
N GLU A 52 6.60 0.06 28.10
CA GLU A 52 5.14 0.02 28.20
C GLU A 52 4.50 -0.83 27.08
N TYR A 53 5.29 -1.31 26.12
CA TYR A 53 4.81 -2.19 25.07
C TYR A 53 5.02 -3.67 25.43
N PRO A 54 4.11 -4.56 24.98
CA PRO A 54 2.90 -4.25 24.22
C PRO A 54 1.79 -3.65 25.11
N ILE A 55 1.02 -2.69 24.57
CA ILE A 55 -0.14 -2.12 25.26
C ILE A 55 -1.27 -3.15 25.23
N GLN A 56 -1.65 -3.69 26.38
CA GLN A 56 -2.56 -4.84 26.47
C GLN A 56 -3.94 -4.54 25.86
N GLU A 57 -4.44 -3.31 26.01
CA GLU A 57 -5.76 -2.89 25.53
C GLU A 57 -5.87 -2.88 24.00
N ILE A 58 -4.75 -2.80 23.27
CA ILE A 58 -4.74 -2.77 21.81
C ILE A 58 -4.40 -4.12 21.16
N VAL A 59 -3.96 -5.11 21.95
CA VAL A 59 -3.68 -6.48 21.47
C VAL A 59 -4.90 -7.09 20.75
N PRO A 60 -6.15 -6.95 21.24
CA PRO A 60 -7.32 -7.49 20.53
C PRO A 60 -7.46 -6.92 19.10
N VAL A 61 -7.20 -5.63 18.92
CA VAL A 61 -7.25 -4.99 17.59
C VAL A 61 -6.22 -5.62 16.64
N ALA A 62 -5.02 -5.94 17.14
CA ALA A 62 -4.01 -6.60 16.33
C ALA A 62 -4.42 -8.04 15.96
N LYS A 63 -5.06 -8.79 16.87
CA LYS A 63 -5.62 -10.12 16.58
C LYS A 63 -6.75 -10.06 15.54
N ASP A 64 -7.64 -9.08 15.64
CA ASP A 64 -8.72 -8.86 14.68
C ASP A 64 -8.16 -8.59 13.28
N ILE A 65 -7.09 -7.78 13.17
CA ILE A 65 -6.41 -7.52 11.88
C ILE A 65 -5.88 -8.82 11.26
N LEU A 66 -5.29 -9.70 12.06
CA LEU A 66 -4.74 -10.97 11.57
C LEU A 66 -5.84 -11.89 11.03
N LYS A 67 -6.94 -12.02 11.77
CA LYS A 67 -8.11 -12.78 11.33
C LYS A 67 -8.72 -12.19 10.05
N ALA A 68 -8.93 -10.88 10.02
CA ALA A 68 -9.45 -10.19 8.84
C ALA A 68 -8.50 -10.33 7.64
N ARG A 69 -7.19 -10.24 7.85
CA ARG A 69 -6.18 -10.45 6.79
C ARG A 69 -6.26 -11.87 6.21
N GLN A 70 -6.39 -12.89 7.06
CA GLN A 70 -6.53 -14.27 6.61
C GLN A 70 -7.79 -14.47 5.77
N ASN A 71 -8.93 -13.97 6.24
CA ASN A 71 -10.19 -14.03 5.48
C ASN A 71 -10.06 -13.31 4.14
N LEU A 72 -9.49 -12.10 4.14
CA LEU A 72 -9.26 -11.32 2.93
C LEU A 72 -8.40 -12.06 1.90
N LEU A 73 -7.29 -12.68 2.32
CA LEU A 73 -6.40 -13.42 1.41
C LEU A 73 -7.12 -14.64 0.82
N THR A 74 -7.83 -15.40 1.65
CA THR A 74 -8.63 -16.55 1.23
C THR A 74 -9.69 -16.14 0.22
N ASP A 75 -10.52 -15.15 0.57
CA ASP A 75 -11.64 -14.73 -0.26
C ASP A 75 -11.16 -14.13 -1.59
N VAL A 76 -10.11 -13.29 -1.59
CA VAL A 76 -9.53 -12.74 -2.83
C VAL A 76 -8.95 -13.86 -3.70
N THR A 77 -8.32 -14.87 -3.10
CA THR A 77 -7.78 -16.03 -3.85
C THR A 77 -8.90 -16.81 -4.53
N VAL A 78 -10.03 -17.02 -3.85
CA VAL A 78 -11.24 -17.64 -4.43
C VAL A 78 -11.78 -16.79 -5.58
N LEU A 79 -11.94 -15.48 -5.37
CA LEU A 79 -12.48 -14.58 -6.40
C LEU A 79 -11.61 -14.51 -7.65
N LEU A 80 -10.28 -14.58 -7.51
CA LEU A 80 -9.34 -14.53 -8.63
C LEU A 80 -9.44 -15.73 -9.58
N LYS A 81 -9.99 -16.87 -9.13
CA LYS A 81 -10.23 -18.03 -9.99
C LYS A 81 -11.44 -17.84 -10.90
N THR A 82 -12.42 -17.04 -10.47
CA THR A 82 -13.66 -16.80 -11.21
C THR A 82 -13.63 -15.50 -12.00
N PHE A 83 -13.03 -14.45 -11.44
CA PHE A 83 -12.95 -13.12 -12.03
C PHE A 83 -11.53 -12.84 -12.49
N PRO A 84 -11.27 -12.80 -13.82
CA PRO A 84 -9.94 -12.53 -14.32
C PRO A 84 -9.44 -11.17 -13.87
N VAL A 85 -8.22 -11.15 -13.35
CA VAL A 85 -7.47 -9.92 -13.11
C VAL A 85 -6.28 -9.92 -14.03
N LEU A 86 -6.05 -8.79 -14.68
CA LEU A 86 -4.97 -8.58 -15.64
C LEU A 86 -4.01 -7.55 -15.06
N ARG A 87 -2.71 -7.81 -15.19
CA ARG A 87 -1.67 -6.82 -14.91
C ARG A 87 -0.96 -6.44 -16.19
N CYS A 88 -0.48 -5.21 -16.27
CA CYS A 88 0.39 -4.81 -17.37
C CYS A 88 1.79 -5.44 -17.18
N LYS A 89 2.40 -5.86 -18.29
CA LYS A 89 3.77 -6.37 -18.30
C LYS A 89 4.83 -5.30 -18.03
N PHE A 90 4.54 -4.04 -18.38
CA PHE A 90 5.54 -2.96 -18.40
C PHE A 90 5.34 -1.87 -17.35
N CYS A 91 4.14 -1.71 -16.83
CA CYS A 91 3.85 -0.78 -15.75
C CYS A 91 3.08 -1.50 -14.64
N SER A 92 2.82 -0.79 -13.54
CA SER A 92 2.11 -1.38 -12.42
C SER A 92 0.58 -1.37 -12.60
N GLU A 93 0.03 -1.01 -13.76
CA GLU A 93 -1.42 -0.95 -13.95
C GLU A 93 -2.06 -2.34 -13.87
N VAL A 94 -3.23 -2.40 -13.23
CA VAL A 94 -4.01 -3.62 -13.01
C VAL A 94 -5.43 -3.33 -13.46
N PHE A 95 -6.09 -4.33 -14.03
CA PHE A 95 -7.46 -4.26 -14.49
C PHE A 95 -8.23 -5.50 -14.05
N VAL A 96 -9.48 -5.32 -13.61
CA VAL A 96 -10.37 -6.42 -13.23
C VAL A 96 -11.37 -6.62 -14.37
N GLY A 97 -11.29 -7.75 -15.06
CA GLY A 97 -12.12 -8.05 -16.23
C GLY A 97 -11.47 -9.07 -17.18
N LYS A 98 -12.29 -9.68 -18.04
CA LYS A 98 -11.85 -10.70 -19.01
C LYS A 98 -10.86 -10.15 -20.03
N GLU A 99 -11.13 -8.95 -20.54
CA GLU A 99 -10.31 -8.25 -21.53
C GLU A 99 -9.81 -6.95 -20.92
N GLY A 100 -8.52 -6.65 -21.09
CA GLY A 100 -7.94 -5.41 -20.57
C GLY A 100 -8.40 -4.19 -21.37
N HIS A 101 -8.33 -3.01 -20.76
CA HIS A 101 -8.76 -1.78 -21.41
C HIS A 101 -7.80 -1.33 -22.52
N LEU A 102 -8.33 -0.51 -23.45
CA LEU A 102 -7.61 0.13 -24.55
C LEU A 102 -7.26 1.60 -24.25
N ILE A 103 -7.39 2.03 -22.99
CA ILE A 103 -6.93 3.35 -22.56
C ILE A 103 -5.40 3.41 -22.67
N GLN A 104 -4.90 4.39 -23.40
CA GLN A 104 -3.49 4.60 -23.67
C GLN A 104 -2.79 5.29 -22.49
N THR A 105 -2.67 4.60 -21.35
CA THR A 105 -2.03 5.11 -20.11
C THR A 105 -0.72 4.40 -19.79
N CYS A 106 -0.26 3.47 -20.62
CA CYS A 106 0.91 2.65 -20.30
C CYS A 106 2.19 3.51 -20.26
N ARG A 107 2.82 3.54 -19.09
CA ARG A 107 4.09 4.24 -18.85
C ARG A 107 5.26 3.27 -18.89
N SER A 108 5.44 2.55 -20.00
CA SER A 108 6.53 1.58 -20.17
C SER A 108 7.88 2.10 -19.64
N TYR A 109 8.80 1.22 -19.26
CA TYR A 109 10.14 1.57 -18.73
C TYR A 109 10.89 2.63 -19.57
N ILE A 110 10.53 2.78 -20.85
CA ILE A 110 10.93 3.86 -21.72
C ILE A 110 10.04 5.08 -21.46
N ARG A 111 10.59 6.11 -20.78
CA ARG A 111 9.92 7.39 -20.47
C ARG A 111 9.61 8.28 -21.69
N ARG A 112 9.45 7.71 -22.90
CA ARG A 112 9.13 8.45 -24.12
C ARG A 112 7.72 8.05 -24.60
N GLY A 113 6.78 8.98 -24.44
CA GLY A 113 5.39 8.89 -24.91
C GLY A 113 4.45 8.23 -23.90
N ASN A 114 3.45 8.99 -23.42
CA ASN A 114 2.47 8.54 -22.42
C ASN A 114 1.22 7.87 -23.03
N ASN A 115 1.28 7.47 -24.31
CA ASN A 115 0.09 7.12 -25.10
C ASN A 115 0.18 5.71 -25.69
N ARG A 116 0.71 4.73 -24.94
CA ARG A 116 0.77 3.34 -25.38
C ARG A 116 -0.36 2.52 -24.76
N LEU A 117 -0.82 1.54 -25.51
CA LEU A 117 -1.68 0.47 -25.01
C LEU A 117 -0.89 -0.41 -24.03
N HIS A 118 -1.62 -1.06 -23.13
CA HIS A 118 -1.05 -2.02 -22.19
C HIS A 118 -0.92 -3.39 -22.83
N GLU A 119 0.16 -4.11 -22.50
CA GLU A 119 0.28 -5.54 -22.77
C GLU A 119 -0.15 -6.28 -21.51
N TRP A 120 -1.33 -6.88 -21.58
CA TRP A 120 -1.97 -7.54 -20.44
C TRP A 120 -1.51 -8.98 -20.30
N VAL A 121 -1.20 -9.38 -19.07
CA VAL A 121 -0.93 -10.76 -18.69
C VAL A 121 -1.78 -11.11 -17.46
N PRO A 122 -2.04 -12.41 -17.19
CA PRO A 122 -2.74 -12.81 -15.98
C PRO A 122 -2.08 -12.21 -14.73
N GLY A 123 -2.91 -11.59 -13.89
CA GLY A 123 -2.53 -11.05 -12.59
C GLY A 123 -2.60 -12.11 -11.50
N SER A 124 -2.02 -11.77 -10.35
CA SER A 124 -1.94 -12.59 -9.15
C SER A 124 -2.58 -11.88 -7.95
N VAL A 125 -2.68 -12.60 -6.83
CA VAL A 125 -3.13 -12.01 -5.55
C VAL A 125 -2.29 -10.80 -5.15
N ASN A 126 -0.98 -10.82 -5.44
CA ASN A 126 -0.06 -9.73 -5.11
C ASN A 126 -0.29 -8.46 -5.95
N ASP A 127 -0.93 -8.58 -7.11
CA ASP A 127 -1.29 -7.43 -7.95
C ASP A 127 -2.53 -6.70 -7.42
N VAL A 128 -3.42 -7.45 -6.74
CA VAL A 128 -4.62 -6.93 -6.08
C VAL A 128 -4.30 -6.44 -4.67
N LEU A 129 -3.66 -7.30 -3.88
CA LEU A 129 -3.20 -7.07 -2.51
C LEU A 129 -1.68 -6.86 -2.52
N VAL A 130 -1.25 -5.61 -2.72
CA VAL A 130 0.17 -5.27 -2.88
C VAL A 130 0.97 -5.66 -1.62
N PRO A 131 1.93 -6.61 -1.72
CA PRO A 131 2.75 -6.98 -0.58
C PRO A 131 3.67 -5.84 -0.19
N VAL A 132 3.72 -5.55 1.12
CA VAL A 132 4.61 -4.55 1.70
C VAL A 132 5.43 -5.24 2.77
N GLU A 133 6.74 -5.26 2.58
CA GLU A 133 7.68 -5.93 3.47
C GLU A 133 8.32 -4.94 4.46
N SER A 134 8.64 -5.42 5.65
CA SER A 134 9.45 -4.75 6.67
C SER A 134 10.51 -5.72 7.18
N PHE A 135 11.58 -5.18 7.77
CA PHE A 135 12.48 -6.00 8.58
C PHE A 135 11.75 -6.48 9.83
N HIS A 136 11.94 -7.75 10.17
CA HIS A 136 11.46 -8.32 11.41
C HIS A 136 12.32 -7.83 12.59
N LEU A 137 11.66 -7.32 13.64
CA LEU A 137 12.34 -6.88 14.87
C LEU A 137 11.90 -7.73 16.05
N HIS A 138 12.83 -8.02 16.95
CA HIS A 138 12.48 -8.74 18.18
C HIS A 138 11.74 -7.83 19.17
N ASN A 139 12.10 -6.54 19.20
CA ASN A 139 11.37 -5.50 19.91
C ASN A 139 11.65 -4.11 19.29
N MET A 140 10.74 -3.15 19.50
CA MET A 140 10.87 -1.79 18.97
C MET A 140 12.06 -0.97 19.51
N SER A 141 12.62 -1.35 20.66
CA SER A 141 13.76 -0.67 21.29
C SER A 141 15.12 -1.21 20.85
N GLN A 142 15.15 -2.24 20.00
CA GLN A 142 16.39 -2.85 19.55
C GLN A 142 17.24 -1.86 18.74
N GLY A 143 18.52 -2.19 18.61
CA GLY A 143 19.47 -1.40 17.85
C GLY A 143 19.02 -1.16 16.40
N VAL A 144 19.37 0.01 15.86
CA VAL A 144 19.07 0.34 14.46
C VAL A 144 19.85 -0.59 13.53
N ILE A 145 19.13 -1.35 12.69
CA ILE A 145 19.70 -2.24 11.67
C ILE A 145 20.62 -1.45 10.74
N ARG A 146 21.90 -1.82 10.70
CA ARG A 146 22.90 -1.24 9.79
C ARG A 146 22.87 -1.93 8.44
N HIS A 147 23.49 -1.31 7.44
CA HIS A 147 23.52 -1.87 6.09
C HIS A 147 24.19 -3.24 5.99
N GLN A 148 25.27 -3.47 6.75
CA GLN A 148 25.95 -4.75 6.78
C GLN A 148 25.05 -5.85 7.32
N GLN A 149 24.17 -5.51 8.27
CA GLN A 149 23.30 -6.45 8.97
C GLN A 149 22.02 -6.78 8.19
N ARG A 150 21.82 -6.21 6.99
CA ARG A 150 20.55 -6.35 6.26
C ARG A 150 20.18 -7.80 5.88
N PHE A 151 21.15 -8.70 5.90
CA PHE A 151 20.95 -10.12 5.62
C PHE A 151 20.84 -10.95 6.90
N ASP A 152 21.09 -10.34 8.05
CA ASP A 152 21.01 -10.98 9.37
C ASP A 152 19.58 -10.90 9.94
N TYR A 153 18.69 -10.17 9.26
CA TYR A 153 17.30 -9.96 9.67
C TYR A 153 16.36 -10.43 8.57
N ASP A 154 15.33 -11.16 8.97
CA ASP A 154 14.27 -11.61 8.07
C ASP A 154 13.39 -10.46 7.58
N ARG A 155 12.76 -10.71 6.44
CA ARG A 155 11.74 -9.85 5.83
C ARG A 155 10.38 -10.51 6.03
N VAL A 156 9.44 -9.73 6.55
CA VAL A 156 8.07 -10.17 6.79
C VAL A 156 7.10 -9.09 6.31
N PRO A 157 5.84 -9.44 6.00
CA PRO A 157 4.82 -8.46 5.70
C PRO A 157 4.71 -7.41 6.82
N ALA A 158 4.72 -6.13 6.46
CA ALA A 158 4.74 -5.01 7.40
C ALA A 158 3.51 -4.99 8.33
N ILE A 159 2.39 -5.56 7.88
CA ILE A 159 1.18 -5.75 8.71
C ILE A 159 1.45 -6.78 9.80
N LEU A 160 2.10 -7.91 9.48
CA LEU A 160 2.45 -8.93 10.45
C LEU A 160 3.46 -8.40 11.46
N GLU A 161 4.48 -7.67 10.99
CA GLU A 161 5.43 -7.01 11.89
C GLU A 161 4.73 -6.02 12.83
N LEU A 162 3.79 -5.22 12.32
CA LEU A 162 3.02 -4.27 13.14
C LEU A 162 2.18 -4.99 14.20
N CYS A 163 1.50 -6.09 13.84
CA CYS A 163 0.72 -6.89 14.77
C CYS A 163 1.61 -7.64 15.78
N CYS A 164 2.80 -8.08 15.38
CA CYS A 164 3.79 -8.69 16.26
C CYS A 164 4.30 -7.70 17.31
N GLN A 165 4.70 -6.49 16.90
CA GLN A 165 5.09 -5.43 17.84
C GLN A 165 3.92 -5.01 18.76
N ALA A 166 2.67 -5.22 18.30
CA ALA A 166 1.48 -5.01 19.11
C ALA A 166 1.13 -6.15 20.07
N GLY A 167 1.91 -7.25 20.08
CA GLY A 167 1.73 -8.38 20.99
C GLY A 167 0.71 -9.43 20.53
N ALA A 168 0.28 -9.41 19.26
CA ALA A 168 -0.65 -10.42 18.75
C ALA A 168 0.03 -11.71 18.27
N ILE A 169 1.32 -11.64 17.93
CA ILE A 169 2.16 -12.78 17.49
C ILE A 169 3.47 -12.70 18.25
N HIS A 170 3.97 -13.82 18.75
CA HIS A 170 5.30 -13.87 19.34
C HIS A 170 6.38 -13.68 18.25
N PRO A 171 7.46 -12.89 18.46
CA PRO A 171 8.46 -12.64 17.43
C PRO A 171 9.05 -13.90 16.78
N GLU A 172 9.26 -14.97 17.56
CA GLU A 172 9.82 -16.23 17.05
C GLU A 172 8.84 -17.00 16.14
N GLU A 173 7.53 -16.76 16.26
CA GLU A 173 6.48 -17.48 15.54
C GLU A 173 6.11 -16.79 14.22
N ILE A 174 6.53 -15.55 13.99
CA ILE A 174 6.06 -14.72 12.87
C ILE A 174 6.33 -15.35 11.50
N LEU A 175 7.47 -16.03 11.34
CA LEU A 175 7.87 -16.65 10.07
C LEU A 175 7.03 -17.88 9.78
N GLU A 176 6.73 -18.67 10.81
CA GLU A 176 5.82 -19.82 10.68
C GLU A 176 4.40 -19.35 10.39
N TYR A 177 3.94 -18.33 11.12
CA TYR A 177 2.65 -17.70 10.89
C TYR A 177 2.48 -17.22 9.44
N ALA A 178 3.47 -16.49 8.91
CA ALA A 178 3.47 -16.01 7.53
C ALA A 178 3.38 -17.17 6.52
N LYS A 179 4.17 -18.25 6.73
CA LYS A 179 4.14 -19.43 5.85
C LYS A 179 2.79 -20.11 5.79
N VAL A 180 2.09 -20.20 6.92
CA VAL A 180 0.79 -20.87 7.03
C VAL A 180 -0.33 -20.00 6.45
N HIS A 181 -0.32 -18.70 6.73
CA HIS A 181 -1.48 -17.83 6.48
C HIS A 181 -1.39 -16.96 5.23
N ASP A 182 -0.20 -16.66 4.69
CA ASP A 182 -0.06 -15.82 3.51
C ASP A 182 -0.25 -16.58 2.18
N ASN A 183 -0.29 -17.92 2.20
CA ASN A 183 -0.52 -18.74 1.01
C ASN A 183 -1.64 -19.77 1.24
N PRO A 184 -2.92 -19.36 1.10
CA PRO A 184 -4.06 -20.25 1.27
C PRO A 184 -3.99 -21.45 0.31
N GLN A 185 -3.91 -22.67 0.86
CA GLN A 185 -3.92 -23.92 0.10
C GLN A 185 -5.36 -24.31 -0.24
N ILE A 186 -5.97 -23.62 -1.20
CA ILE A 186 -7.32 -23.94 -1.67
C ILE A 186 -7.20 -24.73 -2.97
N SER A 187 -7.81 -25.91 -3.04
CA SER A 187 -7.78 -26.74 -4.25
C SER A 187 -8.62 -26.14 -5.37
N ASP A 188 -8.25 -26.37 -6.63
CA ASP A 188 -8.99 -25.87 -7.79
C ASP A 188 -10.38 -26.54 -7.90
N GLU A 189 -10.51 -27.78 -7.42
CA GLU A 189 -11.76 -28.54 -7.35
C GLU A 189 -12.75 -27.93 -6.35
N ASP A 190 -12.30 -27.57 -5.15
CA ASP A 190 -13.16 -26.97 -4.12
C ASP A 190 -13.75 -25.64 -4.61
N ILE A 191 -12.97 -24.85 -5.34
CA ILE A 191 -13.38 -23.54 -5.84
C ILE A 191 -14.40 -23.66 -6.98
N ARG A 192 -14.24 -24.63 -7.89
CA ARG A 192 -15.19 -24.87 -9.00
C ARG A 192 -16.55 -25.33 -8.50
N SER A 193 -16.61 -25.89 -7.31
CA SER A 193 -17.85 -26.33 -6.68
C SER A 193 -18.65 -25.21 -6.02
N ILE A 194 -18.07 -24.01 -5.88
CA ILE A 194 -18.72 -22.86 -5.23
C ILE A 194 -19.84 -22.31 -6.14
N PRO A 195 -21.11 -22.32 -5.68
CA PRO A 195 -22.24 -21.69 -6.37
C PRO A 195 -22.01 -20.20 -6.64
N THR A 196 -22.61 -19.68 -7.71
CA THR A 196 -22.53 -18.25 -8.07
C THR A 196 -23.09 -17.32 -7.00
N GLU A 197 -24.12 -17.75 -6.26
CA GLU A 197 -24.69 -16.99 -5.14
C GLU A 197 -23.71 -16.88 -3.97
N ASP A 198 -22.88 -17.89 -3.76
CA ASP A 198 -21.86 -17.89 -2.70
C ASP A 198 -20.71 -16.93 -3.03
N LEU A 199 -20.41 -16.71 -4.32
CA LEU A 199 -19.40 -15.73 -4.74
C LEU A 199 -19.75 -14.29 -4.33
N LYS A 200 -21.05 -13.95 -4.29
CA LYS A 200 -21.50 -12.66 -3.78
C LYS A 200 -21.20 -12.51 -2.30
N TYR A 201 -21.39 -13.58 -1.52
CA TYR A 201 -21.06 -13.62 -0.10
C TYR A 201 -19.55 -13.54 0.13
N VAL A 202 -18.75 -14.28 -0.65
CA VAL A 202 -17.27 -14.20 -0.64
C VAL A 202 -16.82 -12.77 -0.96
N GLY A 203 -17.41 -12.13 -1.97
CA GLY A 203 -17.15 -10.73 -2.31
C GLY A 203 -17.47 -9.76 -1.17
N ALA A 204 -18.59 -9.95 -0.49
CA ALA A 204 -19.00 -9.12 0.65
C ALA A 204 -18.09 -9.32 1.87
N ASN A 205 -17.68 -10.56 2.14
CA ASN A 205 -16.72 -10.88 3.21
C ASN A 205 -15.35 -10.29 2.94
N ALA A 206 -14.83 -10.44 1.72
CA ALA A 206 -13.57 -9.82 1.30
C ALA A 206 -13.60 -8.29 1.47
N LEU A 207 -14.71 -7.64 1.10
CA LEU A 207 -14.86 -6.20 1.24
C LEU A 207 -14.85 -5.77 2.70
N THR A 208 -15.59 -6.48 3.56
CA THR A 208 -15.63 -6.23 5.01
C THR A 208 -14.24 -6.42 5.62
N ALA A 209 -13.59 -7.54 5.32
CA ALA A 209 -12.26 -7.87 5.80
C ALA A 209 -11.20 -6.83 5.35
N TRP A 210 -11.30 -6.34 4.11
CA TRP A 210 -10.47 -5.25 3.61
C TRP A 210 -10.62 -3.97 4.44
N GLU A 211 -11.85 -3.59 4.77
CA GLU A 211 -12.10 -2.41 5.59
C GLU A 211 -11.64 -2.59 7.04
N GLU A 212 -11.86 -3.76 7.62
CA GLU A 212 -11.40 -4.12 8.97
C GLU A 212 -9.88 -4.05 9.09
N VAL A 213 -9.14 -4.65 8.15
CA VAL A 213 -7.66 -4.59 8.12
C VAL A 213 -7.21 -3.13 8.09
N ARG A 214 -7.78 -2.31 7.20
CA ARG A 214 -7.38 -0.91 7.06
C ARG A 214 -7.73 -0.08 8.29
N ALA A 215 -8.89 -0.29 8.88
CA ALA A 215 -9.32 0.40 10.09
C ALA A 215 -8.47 -0.01 11.30
N GLY A 216 -8.16 -1.29 11.44
CA GLY A 216 -7.27 -1.81 12.48
C GLY A 216 -5.84 -1.27 12.33
N VAL A 217 -5.26 -1.32 11.13
CA VAL A 217 -3.92 -0.75 10.87
C VAL A 217 -3.90 0.74 11.19
N LYS A 218 -4.96 1.49 10.86
CA LYS A 218 -5.09 2.90 11.25
C LYS A 218 -5.01 3.09 12.76
N LYS A 219 -5.69 2.25 13.55
CA LYS A 219 -5.65 2.28 15.02
C LYS A 219 -4.26 1.94 15.54
N LEU A 220 -3.62 0.88 15.04
CA LEU A 220 -2.27 0.49 15.46
C LEU A 220 -1.23 1.57 15.15
N LEU A 221 -1.30 2.24 13.99
CA LEU A 221 -0.38 3.32 13.62
C LEU A 221 -0.50 4.58 14.50
N LEU A 222 -1.54 4.72 15.32
CA LEU A 222 -1.63 5.78 16.34
C LEU A 222 -0.72 5.50 17.54
N VAL A 223 -0.48 4.22 17.83
CA VAL A 223 0.22 3.75 19.04
C VAL A 223 1.62 3.26 18.73
N TYR A 224 1.77 2.48 17.66
CA TYR A 224 3.02 1.87 17.24
C TYR A 224 3.67 2.71 16.13
N PRO A 225 4.77 3.42 16.44
CA PRO A 225 5.41 4.30 15.48
C PRO A 225 5.97 3.48 14.32
N SER A 226 5.58 3.84 13.10
CA SER A 226 6.09 3.22 11.88
C SER A 226 6.58 4.28 10.91
N LYS A 227 7.55 3.90 10.07
CA LYS A 227 8.23 4.78 9.12
C LYS A 227 8.12 4.23 7.71
N VAL A 228 8.00 5.14 6.75
CA VAL A 228 8.08 4.83 5.32
C VAL A 228 9.13 5.71 4.67
N CYS A 229 9.89 5.16 3.74
CA CYS A 229 10.75 5.95 2.89
C CYS A 229 9.90 6.65 1.83
N LYS A 230 9.88 7.99 1.84
CA LYS A 230 9.09 8.79 0.87
C LYS A 230 9.38 8.42 -0.59
N ARG A 231 10.62 7.99 -0.86
CA ARG A 231 11.17 7.82 -2.21
C ARG A 231 11.01 6.40 -2.73
N CYS A 232 11.46 5.40 -1.98
CA CYS A 232 11.43 4.00 -2.41
C CYS A 232 10.31 3.16 -1.77
N LYS A 233 9.47 3.77 -0.94
CA LYS A 233 8.33 3.12 -0.27
C LYS A 233 8.67 1.96 0.68
N GLU A 234 9.95 1.82 1.03
CA GLU A 234 10.40 0.91 2.08
C GLU A 234 9.71 1.24 3.41
N VAL A 235 9.17 0.24 4.09
CA VAL A 235 8.50 0.39 5.39
C VAL A 235 9.36 -0.20 6.50
N HIS A 236 9.31 0.46 7.66
CA HIS A 236 9.91 -0.02 8.88
C HIS A 236 8.96 0.22 10.05
N VAL A 237 8.56 -0.85 10.73
CA VAL A 237 7.80 -0.75 11.98
C VAL A 237 8.79 -0.43 13.10
N GLY A 238 8.71 0.78 13.66
CA GLY A 238 9.65 1.27 14.66
C GLY A 238 9.90 2.79 14.55
N PRO A 239 10.40 3.43 15.61
CA PRO A 239 10.47 4.89 15.70
C PRO A 239 11.53 5.55 14.81
N SER A 240 12.60 4.84 14.43
CA SER A 240 13.80 5.45 13.83
C SER A 240 14.02 5.13 12.36
N GLY A 241 13.48 4.01 11.85
CA GLY A 241 13.88 3.49 10.55
C GLY A 241 15.26 2.81 10.58
N HIS A 242 15.50 1.89 9.65
CA HIS A 242 16.82 1.26 9.50
C HIS A 242 17.80 2.13 8.71
N LYS A 243 19.08 1.74 8.76
CA LYS A 243 20.19 2.37 8.03
C LYS A 243 20.71 1.52 6.87
N ALA A 244 20.01 0.44 6.51
CA ALA A 244 20.33 -0.29 5.30
C ALA A 244 20.27 0.61 4.06
N ARG A 245 21.28 0.51 3.19
CA ARG A 245 21.39 1.31 1.97
C ARG A 245 20.67 0.62 0.80
N LEU A 246 19.35 0.51 0.89
CA LEU A 246 18.51 -0.21 -0.08
C LEU A 246 17.66 0.73 -0.93
N CYS A 247 17.76 2.04 -0.74
CA CYS A 247 16.99 3.02 -1.50
C CYS A 247 17.52 3.10 -2.96
N GLY A 248 16.90 2.34 -3.86
CA GLY A 248 17.32 2.19 -5.26
C GLY A 248 17.21 3.43 -6.16
N VAL A 249 16.63 4.52 -5.67
CA VAL A 249 16.44 5.76 -6.45
C VAL A 249 17.78 6.52 -6.65
N PHE A 250 18.79 6.29 -5.81
CA PHE A 250 20.02 7.09 -5.77
C PHE A 250 21.29 6.26 -5.91
N LYS A 251 21.31 5.28 -6.82
CA LYS A 251 22.54 4.49 -7.06
C LYS A 251 23.72 5.36 -7.53
N TYR A 252 23.42 6.53 -8.13
CA TYR A 252 24.40 7.44 -8.73
C TYR A 252 24.46 8.85 -8.10
N GLU A 253 23.68 9.13 -7.06
CA GLU A 253 23.73 10.42 -6.35
C GLU A 253 24.46 10.29 -5.00
N SER A 254 24.86 11.43 -4.42
CA SER A 254 25.62 11.55 -3.15
C SER A 254 24.93 10.95 -1.92
N TYR A 255 23.67 10.53 -2.03
CA TYR A 255 22.87 9.95 -0.95
C TYR A 255 23.15 8.46 -0.65
N GLN A 256 24.00 7.80 -1.45
CA GLN A 256 24.53 6.43 -1.20
C GLN A 256 23.47 5.40 -0.76
N GLY A 257 22.27 5.43 -1.35
CA GLY A 257 21.20 4.48 -1.05
C GLY A 257 20.52 4.62 0.32
N THR A 258 20.71 5.75 1.03
CA THR A 258 20.02 6.03 2.31
C THR A 258 18.52 6.33 2.15
N HIS A 259 17.74 6.03 3.20
CA HIS A 259 16.29 6.26 3.21
C HIS A 259 15.93 7.66 3.73
N TYR A 260 14.86 8.23 3.16
CA TYR A 260 14.23 9.46 3.65
C TYR A 260 12.95 9.10 4.40
N TRP A 261 13.09 8.87 5.71
CA TRP A 261 12.04 8.37 6.58
C TRP A 261 10.99 9.44 6.93
N GLU A 262 9.73 9.15 6.64
CA GLU A 262 8.54 9.90 7.09
C GLU A 262 7.65 8.98 7.95
N LYS A 263 6.67 9.55 8.66
CA LYS A 263 5.69 8.76 9.41
C LYS A 263 4.84 7.95 8.41
N ALA A 264 4.75 6.64 8.61
CA ALA A 264 3.90 5.79 7.77
C ALA A 264 2.41 6.05 8.01
N GLY A 265 1.63 6.03 6.95
CA GLY A 265 0.17 6.00 6.96
C GLY A 265 -0.37 4.63 6.57
N VAL A 266 -1.70 4.51 6.55
CA VAL A 266 -2.39 3.24 6.21
C VAL A 266 -2.03 2.76 4.81
N ASN A 267 -1.98 3.67 3.83
CA ASN A 267 -1.63 3.35 2.44
C ASN A 267 -0.18 2.91 2.24
N ASP A 268 0.70 3.16 3.20
CA ASP A 268 2.08 2.69 3.11
C ASP A 268 2.21 1.21 3.52
N LEU A 269 1.34 0.73 4.43
CA LEU A 269 1.32 -0.68 4.87
C LEU A 269 0.30 -1.53 4.12
N VAL A 270 -0.83 -0.91 3.76
CA VAL A 270 -1.94 -1.53 3.03
C VAL A 270 -2.23 -0.66 1.80
N PRO A 271 -1.49 -0.79 0.69
CA PRO A 271 -1.66 0.09 -0.45
C PRO A 271 -3.02 -0.10 -1.14
N GLU A 272 -3.71 1.00 -1.44
CA GLU A 272 -4.89 0.98 -2.30
C GLU A 272 -4.43 0.94 -3.76
N LYS A 273 -4.55 -0.23 -4.40
CA LYS A 273 -4.25 -0.36 -5.83
C LYS A 273 -5.41 0.15 -6.67
N VAL A 274 -5.44 1.44 -6.99
CA VAL A 274 -6.53 2.02 -7.79
C VAL A 274 -6.50 1.49 -9.23
N VAL A 275 -7.65 1.01 -9.71
CA VAL A 275 -7.87 0.48 -11.06
C VAL A 275 -9.03 1.22 -11.71
N TRP A 276 -9.07 1.17 -13.05
CA TRP A 276 -10.28 1.53 -13.80
C TRP A 276 -11.41 0.56 -13.45
N HIS A 277 -12.57 1.10 -13.11
CA HIS A 277 -13.76 0.34 -12.78
C HIS A 277 -14.80 0.52 -13.89
N ARG A 278 -15.13 -0.59 -14.57
CA ARG A 278 -16.19 -0.63 -15.57
C ARG A 278 -17.55 -0.67 -14.88
N ARG A 279 -18.42 0.26 -15.24
CA ARG A 279 -19.82 0.29 -14.77
C ARG A 279 -20.73 -0.53 -15.69
N PRO A 280 -21.93 -0.92 -15.25
CA PRO A 280 -22.87 -1.67 -16.10
C PRO A 280 -23.19 -0.97 -17.44
N GLN A 281 -23.24 0.36 -17.45
CA GLN A 281 -23.51 1.20 -18.63
C GLN A 281 -22.29 1.45 -19.52
N ASP A 282 -21.08 1.11 -19.08
CA ASP A 282 -19.85 1.35 -19.83
C ASP A 282 -19.61 0.23 -20.86
N PRO A 283 -18.89 0.53 -21.97
CA PRO A 283 -18.57 -0.46 -22.99
C PRO A 283 -17.82 -1.65 -22.42
N VAL A 284 -17.88 -2.79 -23.13
CA VAL A 284 -17.24 -4.04 -22.70
C VAL A 284 -15.75 -3.86 -22.45
N VAL A 285 -15.12 -3.13 -23.35
CA VAL A 285 -13.71 -2.73 -23.30
C VAL A 285 -13.66 -1.22 -23.16
N LEU A 286 -13.00 -0.73 -22.10
CA LEU A 286 -12.86 0.69 -21.85
C LEU A 286 -11.88 1.33 -22.84
N VAL A 287 -12.27 2.46 -23.44
CA VAL A 287 -11.51 3.17 -24.48
C VAL A 287 -11.12 4.57 -24.04
N ASN A 288 -10.18 5.20 -24.73
CA ASN A 288 -9.57 6.46 -24.28
C ASN A 288 -10.58 7.62 -24.21
N GLU A 289 -11.60 7.61 -25.07
CA GLU A 289 -12.60 8.66 -25.20
C GLU A 289 -13.49 8.76 -23.95
N GLY A 290 -13.80 7.62 -23.32
CA GLY A 290 -14.63 7.55 -22.12
C GLY A 290 -13.88 7.71 -20.80
N ARG A 291 -12.56 7.91 -20.81
CA ARG A 291 -11.70 7.92 -19.61
C ARG A 291 -12.16 8.88 -18.50
N ASN A 292 -12.81 9.99 -18.85
CA ASN A 292 -13.28 10.96 -17.86
C ASN A 292 -14.61 10.52 -17.20
N TYR A 293 -15.34 9.60 -17.83
CA TYR A 293 -16.65 9.12 -17.41
C TYR A 293 -16.54 7.87 -16.52
N TYR A 294 -15.59 6.99 -16.82
CA TYR A 294 -15.41 5.75 -16.09
C TYR A 294 -15.13 5.94 -14.60
N GLY A 295 -15.48 4.91 -13.83
CA GLY A 295 -15.22 4.83 -12.41
C GLY A 295 -13.78 4.42 -12.13
N HIS A 296 -13.36 4.64 -10.89
CA HIS A 296 -12.14 4.09 -10.30
C HIS A 296 -12.48 3.44 -8.97
N ALA A 297 -11.71 2.42 -8.59
CA ALA A 297 -11.80 1.81 -7.26
C ALA A 297 -10.48 1.15 -6.91
N PRO A 298 -10.20 0.87 -5.62
CA PRO A 298 -9.18 -0.10 -5.25
C PRO A 298 -9.47 -1.46 -5.92
N ALA A 299 -8.43 -2.18 -6.34
CA ALA A 299 -8.54 -3.45 -7.07
C ALA A 299 -9.39 -4.47 -6.31
N VAL A 300 -9.18 -4.60 -4.99
CA VAL A 300 -9.98 -5.46 -4.10
C VAL A 300 -11.46 -5.09 -4.17
N VAL A 301 -11.77 -3.79 -4.08
CA VAL A 301 -13.16 -3.30 -4.09
C VAL A 301 -13.81 -3.53 -5.45
N SER A 302 -13.08 -3.28 -6.54
CA SER A 302 -13.55 -3.57 -7.90
C SER A 302 -13.82 -5.07 -8.09
N LEU A 303 -12.94 -5.93 -7.56
CA LEU A 303 -13.09 -7.38 -7.60
C LEU A 303 -14.34 -7.85 -6.83
N CYS A 304 -14.54 -7.38 -5.60
CA CYS A 304 -15.74 -7.64 -4.82
C CYS A 304 -17.02 -7.16 -5.54
N SER A 305 -16.96 -5.99 -6.17
CA SER A 305 -18.09 -5.46 -6.95
C SER A 305 -18.43 -6.35 -8.15
N HIS A 306 -17.43 -6.89 -8.86
CA HIS A 306 -17.67 -7.83 -9.96
C HIS A 306 -18.27 -9.15 -9.47
N ALA A 307 -17.96 -9.54 -8.24
CA ALA A 307 -18.60 -10.67 -7.56
C ALA A 307 -20.04 -10.39 -7.09
N GLY A 308 -20.56 -9.17 -7.27
CA GLY A 308 -21.91 -8.78 -6.88
C GLY A 308 -22.04 -8.24 -5.45
N ALA A 309 -20.92 -7.98 -4.76
CA ALA A 309 -20.94 -7.35 -3.44
C ALA A 309 -21.47 -5.91 -3.52
N LEU A 310 -22.27 -5.51 -2.54
CA LEU A 310 -22.85 -4.18 -2.50
C LEU A 310 -21.83 -3.14 -2.03
N VAL A 311 -21.24 -2.41 -2.98
CA VAL A 311 -20.26 -1.34 -2.71
C VAL A 311 -20.91 0.05 -2.57
N SER A 312 -22.19 0.19 -2.97
CA SER A 312 -22.90 1.48 -3.03
C SER A 312 -22.96 2.26 -1.71
N ASN A 313 -22.88 1.56 -0.57
CA ASN A 313 -22.95 2.16 0.77
C ASN A 313 -21.57 2.47 1.36
N THR A 314 -20.50 2.24 0.61
CA THR A 314 -19.13 2.48 1.06
C THR A 314 -18.60 3.82 0.56
N ARG A 315 -17.48 4.26 1.13
CA ARG A 315 -16.77 5.47 0.67
C ARG A 315 -16.26 5.39 -0.78
N TYR A 316 -16.20 4.19 -1.37
CA TYR A 316 -15.68 3.99 -2.73
C TYR A 316 -16.72 4.29 -3.81
N ALA A 317 -18.01 4.31 -3.47
CA ALA A 317 -19.10 4.50 -4.42
C ALA A 317 -18.95 5.80 -5.25
N CYS A 318 -18.47 6.88 -4.64
CA CYS A 318 -18.25 8.16 -5.33
C CYS A 318 -17.21 8.03 -6.47
N GLU A 319 -16.12 7.30 -6.24
CA GLU A 319 -15.07 7.10 -7.24
C GLU A 319 -15.52 6.13 -8.35
N MET A 320 -16.35 5.13 -7.98
CA MET A 320 -16.91 4.15 -8.91
C MET A 320 -17.98 4.72 -9.84
N LYS A 321 -18.60 5.86 -9.47
CA LYS A 321 -19.61 6.58 -10.26
C LYS A 321 -20.77 5.68 -10.76
N PRO A 322 -21.43 4.86 -9.92
CA PRO A 322 -22.44 3.90 -10.37
C PRO A 322 -23.59 4.56 -11.17
N GLN A 323 -24.01 5.76 -10.75
CA GLN A 323 -25.04 6.57 -11.43
C GLN A 323 -24.44 7.72 -12.28
N GLY A 324 -23.14 7.70 -12.54
CA GLY A 324 -22.50 8.73 -13.35
C GLY A 324 -22.94 8.65 -14.81
N LEU A 325 -22.91 9.78 -15.51
CA LEU A 325 -23.24 9.86 -16.94
C LEU A 325 -22.39 8.88 -17.77
N SER A 326 -23.00 8.32 -18.81
CA SER A 326 -22.31 7.51 -19.81
C SER A 326 -21.52 8.42 -20.76
N TYR A 327 -20.40 7.90 -21.25
CA TYR A 327 -19.71 8.54 -22.38
C TYR A 327 -20.62 8.47 -23.63
N PRO A 328 -20.87 9.58 -24.33
CA PRO A 328 -21.66 9.57 -25.55
C PRO A 328 -20.90 8.79 -26.63
N LEU A 329 -21.42 7.61 -26.99
CA LEU A 329 -20.98 6.89 -28.18
C LEU A 329 -21.45 7.71 -29.38
N ASN A 330 -20.57 8.50 -29.99
CA ASN A 330 -20.87 9.03 -31.32
C ASN A 330 -21.03 7.82 -32.25
N ASN A 331 -22.20 7.69 -32.87
CA ASN A 331 -22.52 6.68 -33.89
C ASN A 331 -21.65 6.86 -35.14
N SER A 332 -20.38 6.52 -35.04
CA SER A 332 -19.49 6.32 -36.18
C SER A 332 -18.85 4.94 -36.01
N ILE A 333 -19.68 3.92 -36.12
CA ILE A 333 -19.23 2.60 -36.57
C ILE A 333 -19.06 2.74 -38.08
N PRO A 334 -17.84 2.68 -38.66
CA PRO A 334 -17.74 2.25 -40.03
C PRO A 334 -18.17 0.78 -40.03
N ASN A 335 -19.25 0.47 -40.73
CA ASN A 335 -19.57 -0.89 -41.10
C ASN A 335 -18.32 -1.50 -41.75
N HIS A 336 -17.61 -2.37 -41.03
CA HIS A 336 -16.75 -3.33 -41.69
C HIS A 336 -17.57 -4.60 -41.86
N GLU A 337 -18.27 -4.63 -42.99
CA GLU A 337 -18.60 -5.86 -43.70
C GLU A 337 -17.31 -6.63 -43.96
N THR A 338 -17.23 -7.88 -43.49
CA THR A 338 -17.08 -9.11 -44.28
C THR A 338 -17.06 -10.31 -43.34
#